data_AF-A0AAX0Q8R9-F1
#
_entry.id   AF-A0AAX0Q8R9-F1
#
_cell.length_a   1.000
_cell.length_b   1.000
_cell.length_c   1.000
_cell.angle_alpha   90.00
_cell.angle_beta   90.00
_cell.angle_gamma   90.00
#
_symmetry.space_group_name_H-M   'P 1'
#
loop_
_entity.id
_entity.type
_entity.pdbx_description
1 polymer ?
#
loop_
_entity_poly.entity_id
_entity_poly.type
_entity_poly.pdbx_seq_one_letter_code
_entity_poly.pdbx_strand_id
1 'polypeptide(L)'
;MASSKLSEKDTQTIIRYAKELSNTLNKYGNENTEWEEIRLDMFQALSEKYPDFEEIQNLYADCLYILSGGHSYYYTKDFYYEDAVKYVQKLARLSGKYPLNEKIAERYAGALEALCRSDLQDKEFDWDPNVKAHNDCWMFIRYAEINRSLKLLTTIYPNNLSVFRSFLEGMSTCILESKFDAGYKVEDDDDDDDDESTAGWLRNKLEAYVFSELEALKKKDLSAVCEDVVGLFTFHASNMFEDLIDDLVETYPEPCEHHGFDWHDEYTDYLNYIGLLKRIDDFIEKLYRRYPENTAVIEVYSRIQLDLFVHTKYPELGEGPFHAEKEKKLLELYKKHKDCEEAAENYAGYLKHISMSENITASMRRMNKTKLKRLAKQFPENTEILRSYEGLTKYLEGNY
;
A
#
# COMPACT_ATOMS: atom_id res chain seq x y z
N MET A 1 21.91 -22.83 -38.31
CA MET A 1 21.64 -24.24 -37.96
C MET A 1 20.19 -24.52 -38.33
N ALA A 2 19.93 -25.60 -39.07
CA ALA A 2 18.59 -25.95 -39.51
C ALA A 2 17.74 -26.34 -38.28
N SER A 3 16.77 -25.51 -37.92
CA SER A 3 15.69 -25.88 -37.00
C SER A 3 14.89 -27.00 -37.68
N SER A 4 15.18 -28.25 -37.32
CA SER A 4 14.27 -29.35 -37.63
C SER A 4 12.99 -29.06 -36.86
N LYS A 5 11.96 -28.57 -37.56
CA LYS A 5 10.64 -28.37 -36.97
C LYS A 5 10.24 -29.69 -36.28
N LEU A 6 10.12 -29.64 -34.96
CA LEU A 6 9.58 -30.73 -34.16
C LEU A 6 8.23 -31.14 -34.74
N SER A 7 7.92 -32.43 -34.64
CA SER A 7 6.56 -32.86 -34.98
C SER A 7 5.57 -32.24 -34.00
N GLU A 8 4.34 -32.00 -34.45
CA GLU A 8 3.28 -31.46 -33.59
C GLU A 8 3.07 -32.31 -32.32
N LYS A 9 3.21 -33.63 -32.45
CA LYS A 9 3.15 -34.59 -31.34
C LYS A 9 4.28 -34.38 -30.33
N ASP A 10 5.49 -34.12 -30.80
CA ASP A 10 6.64 -33.87 -29.93
C ASP A 10 6.47 -32.52 -29.21
N THR A 11 6.01 -31.48 -29.91
CA THR A 11 5.69 -30.18 -29.33
C THR A 11 4.63 -30.31 -28.24
N GLN A 12 3.52 -31.01 -28.49
CA GLN A 12 2.48 -31.26 -27.48
C GLN A 12 3.01 -32.04 -26.27
N THR A 13 3.89 -33.02 -26.51
CA THR A 13 4.52 -33.80 -25.44
C THR A 13 5.39 -32.93 -24.54
N ILE A 14 6.19 -32.04 -25.15
CA ILE A 14 7.05 -31.09 -24.44
C ILE A 14 6.22 -30.09 -23.63
N ILE A 15 5.18 -29.51 -24.22
CA ILE A 15 4.28 -28.58 -23.52
C ILE A 15 3.58 -29.25 -22.34
N ARG A 16 3.10 -30.49 -22.52
CA ARG A 16 2.51 -31.27 -21.43
C ARG A 16 3.51 -31.48 -20.30
N TYR A 17 4.76 -31.82 -20.62
CA TYR A 17 5.82 -31.96 -19.63
C TYR A 17 6.09 -30.65 -18.88
N ALA A 18 6.15 -29.51 -19.57
CA ALA A 18 6.28 -28.19 -18.95
C ALA A 18 5.12 -27.89 -17.98
N LYS A 19 3.88 -28.22 -18.37
CA LYS A 19 2.69 -28.06 -17.52
C LYS A 19 2.77 -28.90 -16.26
N GLU A 20 3.20 -30.16 -16.37
CA GLU A 20 3.38 -31.02 -15.20
C GLU A 20 4.47 -30.50 -14.24
N LEU A 21 5.58 -29.99 -14.77
CA LEU A 21 6.61 -29.32 -13.96
C LEU A 21 6.04 -28.10 -13.22
N SER A 22 5.31 -27.24 -13.93
CA SER A 22 4.67 -26.05 -13.35
C SER A 22 3.65 -26.41 -12.27
N ASN A 23 2.76 -27.36 -12.54
CA ASN A 23 1.76 -27.83 -11.59
C ASN A 23 2.40 -28.42 -10.33
N THR A 24 3.51 -29.14 -10.48
CA THR A 24 4.23 -29.73 -9.35
C THR A 24 4.89 -28.65 -8.50
N LEU A 25 5.51 -27.64 -9.11
CA LEU A 25 6.04 -26.47 -8.40
C LEU A 25 4.93 -25.71 -7.66
N ASN A 26 3.79 -25.49 -8.30
CA ASN A 26 2.67 -24.76 -7.67
C ASN A 26 1.99 -25.55 -6.55
N LYS A 27 2.01 -26.88 -6.59
CA LYS A 27 1.35 -27.73 -5.59
C LYS A 27 2.23 -28.05 -4.38
N TYR A 28 3.54 -28.19 -4.60
CA TYR A 28 4.49 -28.71 -3.60
C TYR A 28 5.66 -27.76 -3.32
N GLY A 29 5.60 -26.51 -3.79
CA GLY A 29 6.68 -25.51 -3.68
C GLY A 29 6.90 -24.96 -2.26
N ASN A 30 6.42 -25.67 -1.25
CA ASN A 30 6.53 -25.33 0.16
C ASN A 30 7.04 -26.50 1.01
N GLU A 31 7.12 -27.72 0.46
CA GLU A 31 7.47 -28.92 1.22
C GLU A 31 8.99 -29.21 1.21
N ASN A 32 9.73 -28.81 0.16
CA ASN A 32 11.17 -29.08 0.06
C ASN A 32 11.88 -28.17 -0.99
N THR A 33 12.71 -27.25 -0.48
CA THR A 33 13.47 -26.26 -1.26
C THR A 33 14.49 -26.86 -2.23
N GLU A 34 15.04 -28.05 -1.93
CA GLU A 34 15.98 -28.73 -2.84
C GLU A 34 15.26 -29.23 -4.10
N TRP A 35 14.05 -29.78 -3.95
CA TRP A 35 13.25 -30.23 -5.08
C TRP A 35 12.69 -29.07 -5.91
N GLU A 36 12.42 -27.92 -5.29
CA GLU A 36 12.04 -26.69 -5.99
C GLU A 36 13.14 -26.21 -6.93
N GLU A 37 14.38 -26.09 -6.43
CA GLU A 37 15.53 -25.66 -7.24
C GLU A 37 15.82 -26.64 -8.38
N ILE A 38 15.80 -27.96 -8.12
CA ILE A 38 15.98 -28.97 -9.17
C ILE A 38 14.91 -28.84 -10.26
N ARG A 39 13.65 -28.66 -9.89
CA ARG A 39 12.54 -28.51 -10.85
C ARG A 39 12.68 -27.21 -11.64
N LEU A 40 13.11 -26.12 -11.00
CA LEU A 40 13.39 -24.87 -11.68
C LEU A 40 14.54 -24.97 -12.67
N ASP A 41 15.62 -25.67 -12.32
CA ASP A 41 16.75 -25.91 -13.22
C ASP A 41 16.31 -26.74 -14.43
N MET A 42 15.48 -27.76 -14.20
CA MET A 42 14.85 -28.53 -15.28
C MET A 42 13.98 -27.64 -16.18
N PHE A 43 13.22 -26.71 -15.60
CA PHE A 43 12.38 -25.79 -16.35
C PHE A 43 13.20 -24.76 -17.15
N GLN A 44 14.28 -24.25 -16.55
CA GLN A 44 15.22 -23.36 -17.21
C GLN A 44 15.87 -24.06 -18.41
N ALA A 45 16.36 -25.29 -18.23
CA ALA A 45 16.93 -26.08 -19.31
C ALA A 45 15.90 -26.32 -20.44
N LEU A 46 14.62 -26.49 -20.09
CA LEU A 46 13.54 -26.64 -21.07
C LEU A 46 13.28 -25.33 -21.84
N SER A 47 13.23 -24.19 -21.14
CA SER A 47 13.09 -22.85 -21.71
C SER A 47 14.25 -22.50 -22.66
N GLU A 48 15.48 -22.87 -22.29
CA GLU A 48 16.69 -22.66 -23.10
C GLU A 48 16.75 -23.57 -24.33
N LYS A 49 16.31 -24.83 -24.19
CA LYS A 49 16.27 -25.79 -25.30
C LYS A 49 15.21 -25.46 -26.33
N TYR A 50 14.09 -24.85 -25.91
CA TYR A 50 12.96 -24.51 -26.77
C TYR A 50 12.58 -23.02 -26.66
N PRO A 51 13.45 -22.10 -27.09
CA PRO A 51 13.24 -20.66 -26.91
C PRO A 51 12.04 -20.13 -27.72
N ASP A 52 11.71 -20.79 -28.84
CA ASP A 52 10.62 -20.36 -29.73
C ASP A 52 9.22 -20.78 -29.23
N PHE A 53 9.14 -21.61 -28.17
CA PHE A 53 7.87 -22.05 -27.60
C PHE A 53 7.41 -21.10 -26.51
N GLU A 54 6.64 -20.10 -26.92
CA GLU A 54 6.09 -19.06 -26.04
C GLU A 54 5.39 -19.63 -24.80
N GLU A 55 4.62 -20.70 -24.94
CA GLU A 55 3.93 -21.35 -23.83
C GLU A 55 4.89 -21.85 -22.74
N ILE A 56 6.07 -22.35 -23.12
CA ILE A 56 7.09 -22.79 -22.15
C ILE A 56 7.70 -21.59 -21.42
N GLN A 57 7.97 -20.50 -22.15
CA GLN A 57 8.51 -19.27 -21.56
C GLN A 57 7.50 -18.66 -20.58
N ASN A 58 6.22 -18.67 -20.94
CA ASN A 58 5.13 -18.20 -20.10
C ASN A 58 4.97 -19.04 -18.83
N LEU A 59 5.02 -20.36 -18.93
CA LEU A 59 4.96 -21.24 -17.76
C LEU A 59 6.19 -21.08 -16.85
N TYR A 60 7.37 -20.89 -17.43
CA TYR A 60 8.57 -20.62 -16.65
C TYR A 60 8.46 -19.28 -15.91
N ALA A 61 7.95 -18.23 -16.57
CA ALA A 61 7.68 -16.94 -15.94
C ALA A 61 6.64 -17.05 -14.81
N ASP A 62 5.57 -17.81 -15.01
CA ASP A 62 4.55 -18.06 -13.97
C ASP A 62 5.19 -18.68 -12.72
N CYS A 63 6.06 -19.68 -12.88
CA CYS A 63 6.78 -20.31 -11.76
C CYS A 63 7.73 -19.34 -11.05
N LEU A 64 8.50 -18.54 -11.79
CA LEU A 64 9.40 -17.56 -11.18
C LEU A 64 8.65 -16.48 -10.41
N TYR A 65 7.48 -16.05 -10.91
CA TYR A 65 6.63 -15.07 -10.23
C TYR A 65 6.03 -15.60 -8.93
N ILE A 66 5.58 -16.86 -8.91
CA ILE A 66 5.10 -17.50 -7.68
C ILE A 66 6.22 -17.57 -6.65
N LEU A 67 7.41 -17.99 -7.07
CA LEU A 67 8.56 -18.12 -6.19
C LEU A 67 9.16 -16.77 -5.76
N SER A 68 8.83 -15.67 -6.43
CA SER A 68 9.20 -14.32 -5.98
C SER A 68 8.20 -13.71 -5.00
N GLY A 69 7.18 -14.46 -4.54
CA GLY A 69 6.13 -13.96 -3.65
C GLY A 69 4.94 -13.31 -4.36
N GLY A 70 4.84 -13.44 -5.69
CA GLY A 70 3.80 -12.81 -6.50
C GLY A 70 2.39 -13.33 -6.25
N HIS A 71 2.26 -14.60 -5.90
CA HIS A 71 1.08 -15.10 -5.19
C HIS A 71 1.48 -15.17 -3.72
N SER A 72 0.56 -14.79 -2.82
CA SER A 72 0.69 -14.93 -1.36
C SER A 72 0.83 -16.41 -0.92
N TYR A 73 1.91 -17.02 -1.35
CA TYR A 73 2.21 -18.45 -1.32
C TYR A 73 2.99 -18.81 -0.05
N TYR A 74 3.52 -17.81 0.67
CA TYR A 74 4.35 -17.97 1.86
C TYR A 74 3.69 -17.54 3.16
N TYR A 75 2.38 -17.79 3.35
CA TYR A 75 1.77 -17.68 4.69
C TYR A 75 2.27 -18.75 5.68
N THR A 76 3.09 -19.71 5.26
CA THR A 76 3.43 -20.90 6.06
C THR A 76 4.92 -21.14 6.28
N LYS A 77 5.84 -20.32 5.74
CA LYS A 77 7.30 -20.53 5.89
C LYS A 77 8.06 -19.21 5.74
N ASP A 78 9.14 -19.05 6.51
CA ASP A 78 10.09 -17.93 6.39
C ASP A 78 10.57 -17.83 4.94
N PHE A 79 10.09 -16.81 4.24
CA PHE A 79 10.43 -16.52 2.86
C PHE A 79 11.20 -15.20 2.83
N TYR A 80 12.46 -15.30 2.45
CA TYR A 80 13.41 -14.22 2.63
C TYR A 80 13.54 -13.35 1.39
N TYR A 81 13.75 -12.06 1.60
CA TYR A 81 13.87 -11.07 0.53
C TYR A 81 14.94 -11.45 -0.52
N GLU A 82 16.09 -11.97 -0.10
CA GLU A 82 17.17 -12.40 -1.01
C GLU A 82 16.74 -13.53 -1.96
N ASP A 83 15.91 -14.45 -1.47
CA ASP A 83 15.42 -15.58 -2.25
C ASP A 83 14.44 -15.05 -3.32
N ALA A 84 13.57 -14.10 -2.98
CA ALA A 84 12.70 -13.41 -3.94
C ALA A 84 13.50 -12.68 -5.03
N VAL A 85 14.54 -11.93 -4.65
CA VAL A 85 15.40 -11.16 -5.58
C VAL A 85 16.04 -12.07 -6.62
N LYS A 86 16.47 -13.28 -6.25
CA LYS A 86 17.03 -14.26 -7.20
C LYS A 86 16.04 -14.59 -8.33
N TYR A 87 14.77 -14.80 -7.99
CA TYR A 87 13.73 -15.13 -8.98
C TYR A 87 13.33 -13.91 -9.81
N VAL A 88 13.26 -12.73 -9.21
CA VAL A 88 13.05 -11.46 -9.92
C VAL A 88 14.17 -11.21 -10.94
N GLN A 89 15.43 -11.50 -10.61
CA GLN A 89 16.54 -11.39 -11.56
C GLN A 89 16.42 -12.38 -12.72
N LYS A 90 15.94 -13.61 -12.47
CA LYS A 90 15.65 -14.58 -13.54
C LYS A 90 14.51 -14.07 -14.45
N LEU A 91 13.45 -13.47 -13.88
CA LEU A 91 12.37 -12.82 -14.63
C LEU A 91 12.86 -11.62 -15.45
N ALA A 92 13.74 -10.78 -14.91
CA ALA A 92 14.32 -9.66 -15.61
C ALA A 92 15.08 -10.12 -16.87
N ARG A 93 15.90 -11.18 -16.75
CA ARG A 93 16.62 -11.79 -17.88
C ARG A 93 15.65 -12.37 -18.91
N LEU A 94 14.59 -13.03 -18.44
CA LEU A 94 13.58 -13.64 -19.31
C LEU A 94 12.79 -12.56 -20.08
N SER A 95 12.35 -11.50 -19.41
CA SER A 95 11.67 -10.35 -20.00
C SER A 95 12.55 -9.64 -21.03
N GLY A 96 13.85 -9.48 -20.73
CA GLY A 96 14.83 -8.93 -21.68
C GLY A 96 15.05 -9.81 -22.92
N LYS A 97 14.93 -11.14 -22.79
CA LYS A 97 15.04 -12.08 -23.92
C LYS A 97 13.78 -12.10 -24.79
N TYR A 98 12.61 -11.86 -24.20
CA TYR A 98 11.31 -11.85 -24.88
C TYR A 98 10.58 -10.51 -24.68
N PRO A 99 11.12 -9.39 -25.21
CA PRO A 99 10.64 -8.04 -24.92
C PRO A 99 9.29 -7.68 -25.58
N LEU A 100 8.66 -8.62 -26.29
CA LEU A 100 7.31 -8.47 -26.86
C LEU A 100 6.31 -9.43 -26.23
N ASN A 101 6.74 -10.23 -25.25
CA ASN A 101 5.85 -11.16 -24.57
C ASN A 101 5.25 -10.47 -23.34
N GLU A 102 4.02 -9.97 -23.53
CA GLU A 102 3.28 -9.24 -22.50
C GLU A 102 3.11 -10.05 -21.22
N LYS A 103 2.82 -11.35 -21.32
CA LYS A 103 2.63 -12.20 -20.14
C LYS A 103 3.90 -12.29 -19.29
N ILE A 104 5.08 -12.38 -19.91
CA ILE A 104 6.35 -12.37 -19.17
C ILE A 104 6.58 -11.00 -18.52
N ALA A 105 6.24 -9.91 -19.20
CA ALA A 105 6.34 -8.57 -18.64
C ALA A 105 5.41 -8.35 -17.45
N GLU A 106 4.17 -8.87 -17.51
CA GLU A 106 3.22 -8.87 -16.39
C GLU A 106 3.77 -9.61 -15.18
N ARG A 107 4.35 -10.81 -15.39
CA ARG A 107 4.99 -11.58 -14.31
C ARG A 107 6.18 -10.86 -13.70
N TYR A 108 6.99 -10.21 -14.53
CA TYR A 108 8.11 -9.44 -14.04
C TYR A 108 7.65 -8.20 -13.25
N ALA A 109 6.63 -7.48 -13.75
CA ALA A 109 6.06 -6.34 -13.04
C ALA A 109 5.45 -6.73 -11.70
N GLY A 110 4.66 -7.81 -11.66
CA GLY A 110 4.11 -8.33 -10.41
C GLY A 110 5.18 -8.82 -9.43
N ALA A 111 6.28 -9.42 -9.93
CA ALA A 111 7.38 -9.82 -9.07
C ALA A 111 8.12 -8.63 -8.45
N LEU A 112 8.26 -7.55 -9.21
CA LEU A 112 8.83 -6.28 -8.73
C LEU A 112 7.92 -5.61 -7.69
N GLU A 113 6.60 -5.65 -7.89
CA GLU A 113 5.60 -5.19 -6.93
C GLU A 113 5.61 -6.01 -5.63
N ALA A 114 5.71 -7.33 -5.73
CA ALA A 114 5.84 -8.20 -4.56
C ALA A 114 7.09 -7.89 -3.73
N LEU A 115 8.22 -7.52 -4.37
CA LEU A 115 9.41 -7.07 -3.65
C LEU A 115 9.18 -5.75 -2.90
N CYS A 116 8.24 -4.91 -3.32
CA CYS A 116 7.95 -3.66 -2.61
C CYS A 116 7.23 -3.89 -1.29
N ARG A 117 6.39 -4.91 -1.17
CA ARG A 117 5.42 -5.11 -0.06
C ARG A 117 5.99 -5.46 1.32
N SER A 118 7.32 -5.45 1.49
CA SER A 118 8.06 -5.54 2.76
C SER A 118 7.75 -6.70 3.74
N ASP A 119 6.75 -7.54 3.51
CA ASP A 119 6.44 -8.75 4.31
C ASP A 119 7.53 -9.85 4.21
N LEU A 120 8.52 -9.64 3.36
CA LEU A 120 9.66 -10.55 3.21
C LEU A 120 10.58 -10.38 4.39
N GLN A 121 10.65 -11.39 5.26
CA GLN A 121 11.58 -11.38 6.38
C GLN A 121 13.00 -11.17 5.85
N ASP A 122 13.76 -10.27 6.48
CA ASP A 122 15.21 -10.34 6.35
C ASP A 122 15.66 -11.66 6.97
N LYS A 123 16.57 -12.38 6.31
CA LYS A 123 17.30 -13.44 7.03
C LYS A 123 17.88 -12.75 8.25
N GLU A 124 17.70 -13.31 9.44
CA GLU A 124 18.44 -12.89 10.63
C GLU A 124 19.93 -12.89 10.27
N PHE A 125 20.43 -11.78 9.77
CA PHE A 125 21.83 -11.47 9.78
C PHE A 125 22.14 -11.31 11.26
N ASP A 126 23.20 -11.99 11.75
CA ASP A 126 23.74 -11.76 13.08
C ASP A 126 23.79 -10.25 13.30
N TRP A 127 22.83 -9.74 14.09
CA TRP A 127 22.56 -8.33 14.22
C TRP A 127 23.76 -7.70 14.92
N ASP A 128 24.73 -7.21 14.15
CA ASP A 128 25.72 -6.29 14.65
C ASP A 128 25.06 -4.90 14.68
N PRO A 129 24.72 -4.35 15.86
CA PRO A 129 24.09 -3.04 15.97
C PRO A 129 24.93 -1.91 15.37
N ASN A 130 26.22 -2.13 15.07
CA ASN A 130 27.07 -1.16 14.36
C ASN A 130 26.87 -1.13 12.84
N VAL A 131 26.05 -2.03 12.26
CA VAL A 131 25.79 -2.13 10.80
C VAL A 131 24.44 -1.52 10.42
N LYS A 132 23.68 -0.99 11.38
CA LYS A 132 22.31 -0.44 11.19
C LYS A 132 22.21 0.55 10.02
N ALA A 133 23.21 1.42 9.84
CA ALA A 133 23.26 2.39 8.73
C ALA A 133 23.44 1.76 7.33
N HIS A 134 23.94 0.53 7.23
CA HIS A 134 24.19 -0.15 5.95
C HIS A 134 22.93 -0.81 5.37
N ASN A 135 22.03 -1.29 6.23
CA ASN A 135 20.79 -1.98 5.80
C ASN A 135 19.76 -1.02 5.21
N ASP A 136 19.59 0.17 5.79
CA ASP A 136 18.62 1.17 5.30
C ASP A 136 19.02 1.71 3.91
N CYS A 137 20.32 1.85 3.65
CA CYS A 137 20.84 2.27 2.34
C CYS A 137 20.62 1.22 1.25
N TRP A 138 20.71 -0.07 1.59
CA TRP A 138 20.56 -1.14 0.62
C TRP A 138 19.12 -1.26 0.12
N MET A 139 18.13 -1.20 1.01
CA MET A 139 16.73 -1.18 0.61
C MET A 139 16.42 0.00 -0.33
N PHE A 140 16.96 1.20 -0.04
CA PHE A 140 16.77 2.36 -0.90
C PHE A 140 17.32 2.17 -2.32
N ILE A 141 18.53 1.63 -2.46
CA ILE A 141 19.13 1.32 -3.77
C ILE A 141 18.24 0.33 -4.54
N ARG A 142 17.71 -0.68 -3.84
CA ARG A 142 16.80 -1.67 -4.42
C ARG A 142 15.48 -1.06 -4.85
N TYR A 143 14.85 -0.20 -4.05
CA TYR A 143 13.63 0.51 -4.45
C TYR A 143 13.87 1.38 -5.68
N ALA A 144 14.98 2.10 -5.76
CA ALA A 144 15.31 2.88 -6.94
C ALA A 144 15.47 2.01 -8.20
N GLU A 145 16.06 0.81 -8.08
CA GLU A 145 16.18 -0.17 -9.16
C GLU A 145 14.82 -0.76 -9.58
N ILE A 146 14.00 -1.14 -8.60
CA ILE A 146 12.64 -1.65 -8.82
C ILE A 146 11.80 -0.60 -9.56
N ASN A 147 11.83 0.65 -9.09
CA ASN A 147 11.07 1.75 -9.67
C ASN A 147 11.52 2.07 -11.10
N ARG A 148 12.84 2.04 -11.36
CA ARG A 148 13.36 2.18 -12.73
C ARG A 148 12.88 1.05 -13.64
N SER A 149 12.85 -0.18 -13.13
CA SER A 149 12.44 -1.36 -13.90
C SER A 149 10.94 -1.33 -14.21
N LEU A 150 10.10 -1.05 -13.22
CA LEU A 150 8.65 -0.91 -13.43
C LEU A 150 8.33 0.25 -14.40
N LYS A 151 9.02 1.39 -14.28
CA LYS A 151 8.90 2.52 -15.22
C LYS A 151 9.31 2.16 -16.64
N LEU A 152 10.39 1.37 -16.79
CA LEU A 152 10.80 0.89 -18.11
C LEU A 152 9.71 -0.02 -18.71
N LEU A 153 9.13 -0.91 -17.91
CA LEU A 153 8.04 -1.78 -18.36
C LEU A 153 6.80 -0.99 -18.79
N THR A 154 6.38 0.04 -18.06
CA THR A 154 5.25 0.88 -18.48
C THR A 154 5.55 1.71 -19.72
N THR A 155 6.82 2.01 -19.99
CA THR A 155 7.24 2.65 -21.24
C THR A 155 7.18 1.69 -22.44
N ILE A 156 7.57 0.42 -22.24
CA ILE A 156 7.55 -0.61 -23.28
C ILE A 156 6.11 -1.10 -23.55
N TYR A 157 5.30 -1.23 -22.50
CA TYR A 157 3.94 -1.77 -22.53
C TYR A 157 2.90 -0.74 -22.04
N PRO A 158 2.75 0.41 -22.73
CA PRO A 158 1.94 1.54 -22.24
C PRO A 158 0.43 1.26 -22.20
N ASN A 159 -0.04 0.17 -22.82
CA ASN A 159 -1.44 -0.25 -22.85
C ASN A 159 -1.69 -1.51 -22.02
N ASN A 160 -0.66 -2.10 -21.39
CA ASN A 160 -0.84 -3.27 -20.54
C ASN A 160 -1.23 -2.83 -19.12
N LEU A 161 -2.51 -2.97 -18.80
CA LEU A 161 -3.07 -2.54 -17.53
C LEU A 161 -2.48 -3.29 -16.33
N SER A 162 -2.10 -4.56 -16.49
CA SER A 162 -1.52 -5.33 -15.38
C SER A 162 -0.09 -4.84 -15.05
N VAL A 163 0.73 -4.55 -16.07
CA VAL A 163 2.05 -3.94 -15.86
C VAL A 163 1.91 -2.56 -15.20
N PHE A 164 0.97 -1.75 -15.69
CA PHE A 164 0.72 -0.43 -15.13
C PHE A 164 0.23 -0.51 -13.69
N ARG A 165 -0.68 -1.44 -13.39
CA ARG A 165 -1.17 -1.71 -12.03
C ARG A 165 -0.02 -2.08 -11.09
N SER A 166 0.81 -3.08 -11.42
CA SER A 166 1.94 -3.46 -10.57
C SER A 166 2.94 -2.32 -10.38
N PHE A 167 3.16 -1.49 -11.41
CA PHE A 167 3.97 -0.29 -11.23
C PHE A 167 3.41 0.63 -10.14
N LEU A 168 2.10 0.89 -10.17
CA LEU A 168 1.47 1.81 -9.23
C LEU A 168 1.37 1.23 -7.83
N GLU A 169 1.03 -0.05 -7.69
CA GLU A 169 0.99 -0.77 -6.41
C GLU A 169 2.39 -0.73 -5.75
N GLY A 170 3.44 -1.03 -6.52
CA GLY A 170 4.82 -0.88 -6.05
C GLY A 170 5.16 0.56 -5.64
N MET A 171 4.71 1.56 -6.41
CA MET A 171 4.95 2.97 -6.07
C MET A 171 4.20 3.39 -4.81
N SER A 172 2.94 2.97 -4.63
CA SER A 172 2.17 3.31 -3.43
C SER A 172 2.86 2.78 -2.19
N THR A 173 3.28 1.52 -2.22
CA THR A 173 4.03 0.91 -1.12
C THR A 173 5.32 1.69 -0.84
N CYS A 174 6.12 2.02 -1.86
CA CYS A 174 7.33 2.81 -1.68
C CYS A 174 7.07 4.20 -1.07
N ILE A 175 5.97 4.86 -1.45
CA ILE A 175 5.64 6.22 -1.00
C ILE A 175 5.11 6.21 0.44
N LEU A 176 4.34 5.18 0.80
CA LEU A 176 3.59 5.13 2.05
C LEU A 176 4.33 4.36 3.16
N GLU A 177 5.01 3.26 2.84
CA GLU A 177 5.67 2.37 3.82
C GLU A 177 7.11 2.77 4.15
N SER A 178 7.66 3.81 3.52
CA SER A 178 9.06 4.20 3.71
C SER A 178 9.34 4.58 5.18
N LYS A 179 9.78 3.60 6.00
CA LYS A 179 10.30 3.80 7.36
C LYS A 179 11.57 4.68 7.39
N PHE A 180 12.09 5.03 6.22
CA PHE A 180 13.40 5.65 5.95
C PHE A 180 13.56 7.13 6.32
N ASP A 181 12.54 7.83 6.84
CA ASP A 181 12.71 9.23 7.28
C ASP A 181 13.38 9.35 8.66
N ALA A 182 13.33 8.30 9.48
CA ALA A 182 13.93 8.32 10.82
C ALA A 182 15.42 7.92 10.75
N GLY A 183 16.30 8.86 10.39
CA GLY A 183 17.70 8.75 10.81
C GLY A 183 18.80 8.98 9.77
N TYR A 184 18.49 9.26 8.50
CA TYR A 184 19.55 9.58 7.53
C TYR A 184 19.70 11.09 7.34
N LYS A 185 20.37 11.74 8.30
CA LYS A 185 21.16 12.93 7.98
C LYS A 185 22.50 12.44 7.47
N VAL A 186 22.92 12.88 6.30
CA VAL A 186 24.31 12.66 5.88
C VAL A 186 25.15 13.43 6.90
N GLU A 187 25.88 12.75 7.77
CA GLU A 187 26.65 13.39 8.86
C GLU A 187 27.83 14.26 8.37
N ASP A 188 27.91 14.60 7.08
CA ASP A 188 29.11 15.18 6.48
C ASP A 188 28.99 16.63 6.00
N ASP A 189 27.87 17.33 6.18
CA ASP A 189 27.84 18.78 5.90
C ASP A 189 27.21 19.57 7.07
N ASP A 190 28.10 20.19 7.86
CA ASP A 190 27.77 21.19 8.85
C ASP A 190 27.04 22.39 8.18
N ASP A 191 25.92 22.81 8.78
CA ASP A 191 25.28 24.13 8.69
C ASP A 191 24.13 24.44 7.70
N ASP A 192 23.47 23.47 7.03
CA ASP A 192 22.22 23.76 6.29
C ASP A 192 20.98 23.07 6.91
N ASP A 193 20.15 23.86 7.59
CA ASP A 193 18.92 23.47 8.33
C ASP A 193 17.75 22.96 7.45
N ASP A 194 17.94 22.82 6.14
CA ASP A 194 16.87 22.51 5.15
C ASP A 194 17.09 21.19 4.37
N ASP A 195 17.98 20.31 4.84
CA ASP A 195 18.28 19.06 4.14
C ASP A 195 17.14 18.03 4.28
N GLU A 196 16.26 18.06 3.29
CA GLU A 196 15.32 16.99 2.95
C GLU A 196 16.08 15.65 2.92
N SER A 197 15.67 14.69 3.77
CA SER A 197 16.28 13.36 3.79
C SER A 197 16.29 12.76 2.37
N THR A 198 17.33 12.00 2.02
CA THR A 198 17.42 11.31 0.71
C THR A 198 16.15 10.48 0.41
N ALA A 199 15.53 9.93 1.45
CA ALA A 199 14.25 9.23 1.41
C ALA A 199 13.07 10.17 1.07
N GLY A 200 12.96 11.30 1.78
CA GLY A 200 11.97 12.34 1.53
C GLY A 200 12.03 12.89 0.11
N TRP A 201 13.25 13.17 -0.38
CA TRP A 201 13.48 13.63 -1.75
C TRP A 201 13.02 12.60 -2.80
N LEU A 202 13.42 11.32 -2.62
CA LEU A 202 13.01 10.27 -3.55
C LEU A 202 11.49 10.08 -3.54
N ARG A 203 10.87 10.08 -2.36
CA ARG A 203 9.42 10.02 -2.21
C ARG A 203 8.75 11.16 -2.96
N ASN A 204 9.17 12.40 -2.74
CA ASN A 204 8.59 13.56 -3.40
C ASN A 204 8.76 13.50 -4.93
N LYS A 205 9.90 12.98 -5.41
CA LYS A 205 10.14 12.73 -6.83
C LYS A 205 9.24 11.63 -7.41
N LEU A 206 9.02 10.55 -6.66
CA LEU A 206 8.13 9.45 -7.05
C LEU A 206 6.67 9.92 -7.07
N GLU A 207 6.25 10.64 -6.04
CA GLU A 207 4.94 11.26 -5.94
C GLU A 207 4.67 12.19 -7.14
N ALA A 208 5.61 13.08 -7.45
CA ALA A 208 5.52 13.97 -8.61
C ALA A 208 5.43 13.18 -9.93
N TYR A 209 6.16 12.07 -10.05
CA TYR A 209 6.11 11.21 -11.23
C TYR A 209 4.75 10.50 -11.35
N VAL A 210 4.25 9.88 -10.28
CA VAL A 210 2.93 9.24 -10.25
C VAL A 210 1.86 10.22 -10.67
N PHE A 211 1.81 11.42 -10.06
CA PHE A 211 0.82 12.43 -10.43
C PHE A 211 0.95 12.90 -11.87
N SER A 212 2.18 13.00 -12.41
CA SER A 212 2.40 13.29 -13.83
C SER A 212 1.79 12.22 -14.75
N GLU A 213 1.98 10.95 -14.43
CA GLU A 213 1.41 9.84 -15.21
C GLU A 213 -0.13 9.81 -15.14
N LEU A 214 -0.71 10.05 -13.95
CA LEU A 214 -2.17 10.15 -13.80
C LEU A 214 -2.76 11.29 -14.64
N GLU A 215 -2.13 12.45 -14.62
CA GLU A 215 -2.54 13.58 -15.45
C GLU A 215 -2.39 13.28 -16.96
N ALA A 216 -1.35 12.53 -17.34
CA ALA A 216 -1.18 12.08 -18.72
C ALA A 216 -2.30 11.12 -19.15
N LEU A 217 -2.72 10.19 -18.28
CA LEU A 217 -3.86 9.29 -18.54
C LEU A 217 -5.17 10.06 -18.68
N LYS A 218 -5.43 11.01 -17.78
CA LYS A 218 -6.61 11.88 -17.83
C LYS A 218 -6.70 12.65 -19.16
N LYS A 219 -5.56 13.14 -19.67
CA LYS A 219 -5.49 13.85 -20.96
C LYS A 219 -5.71 12.95 -22.18
N LYS A 220 -5.48 11.64 -22.06
CA LYS A 220 -5.67 10.67 -23.15
C LYS A 220 -7.11 10.16 -23.28
N ASP A 221 -8.06 10.74 -22.53
CA ASP A 221 -9.47 10.29 -22.46
C ASP A 221 -9.61 8.83 -21.98
N LEU A 222 -8.63 8.37 -21.20
CA LEU A 222 -8.65 7.07 -20.53
C LEU A 222 -9.20 7.23 -19.11
N SER A 223 -10.34 7.91 -18.96
CA SER A 223 -10.91 8.27 -17.66
C SER A 223 -11.21 7.05 -16.79
N ALA A 224 -11.75 5.98 -17.37
CA ALA A 224 -12.00 4.72 -16.66
C ALA A 224 -10.71 4.11 -16.10
N VAL A 225 -9.63 4.08 -16.88
CA VAL A 225 -8.32 3.59 -16.42
C VAL A 225 -7.77 4.50 -15.31
N CYS A 226 -7.92 5.82 -15.46
CA CYS A 226 -7.52 6.77 -14.43
C CYS A 226 -8.32 6.59 -13.13
N GLU A 227 -9.62 6.32 -13.22
CA GLU A 227 -10.48 6.06 -12.06
C GLU A 227 -10.12 4.75 -11.36
N ASP A 228 -9.90 3.66 -12.11
CA ASP A 228 -9.42 2.38 -11.56
C ASP A 228 -8.10 2.57 -10.82
N VAL A 229 -7.20 3.34 -11.42
CA VAL A 229 -5.87 3.63 -10.88
C VAL A 229 -5.93 4.49 -9.61
N VAL A 230 -6.75 5.56 -9.62
CA VAL A 230 -6.97 6.38 -8.43
C VAL A 230 -7.62 5.54 -7.33
N GLY A 231 -8.55 4.65 -7.69
CA GLY A 231 -9.15 3.67 -6.80
C GLY A 231 -8.12 2.74 -6.15
N LEU A 232 -7.12 2.26 -6.90
CA LEU A 232 -6.03 1.44 -6.36
C LEU A 232 -5.19 2.18 -5.32
N PHE A 233 -4.73 3.41 -5.60
CA PHE A 233 -4.01 4.21 -4.59
C PHE A 233 -4.83 4.43 -3.33
N THR A 234 -6.12 4.69 -3.53
CA THR A 234 -7.07 4.95 -2.45
C THR A 234 -7.28 3.71 -1.59
N PHE A 235 -7.42 2.53 -2.22
CA PHE A 235 -7.52 1.24 -1.55
C PHE A 235 -6.25 0.88 -0.77
N HIS A 236 -5.06 1.08 -1.36
CA HIS A 236 -3.80 0.79 -0.66
C HIS A 236 -3.58 1.71 0.53
N ALA A 237 -3.77 3.02 0.34
CA ALA A 237 -3.66 3.98 1.43
C ALA A 237 -4.69 3.70 2.53
N SER A 238 -5.89 3.26 2.16
CA SER A 238 -6.92 2.79 3.09
C SER A 238 -6.44 1.62 3.94
N ASN A 239 -6.00 0.52 3.32
CA ASN A 239 -5.59 -0.68 4.07
C ASN A 239 -4.41 -0.38 4.98
N MET A 240 -3.40 0.31 4.47
CA MET A 240 -2.26 0.71 5.29
C MET A 240 -2.66 1.60 6.47
N PHE A 241 -3.62 2.50 6.26
CA PHE A 241 -4.11 3.35 7.34
C PHE A 241 -4.86 2.54 8.39
N GLU A 242 -5.72 1.60 7.98
CA GLU A 242 -6.43 0.68 8.88
C GLU A 242 -5.44 -0.17 9.69
N ASP A 243 -4.47 -0.80 9.05
CA ASP A 243 -3.44 -1.61 9.70
C ASP A 243 -2.67 -0.78 10.75
N LEU A 244 -2.27 0.46 10.41
CA LEU A 244 -1.56 1.34 11.33
C LEU A 244 -2.43 1.83 12.51
N ILE A 245 -3.73 2.02 12.29
CA ILE A 245 -4.66 2.41 13.35
C ILE A 245 -4.92 1.22 14.28
N ASP A 246 -5.12 0.02 13.73
CA ASP A 246 -5.30 -1.20 14.51
C ASP A 246 -4.05 -1.48 15.35
N ASP A 247 -2.85 -1.40 14.77
CA ASP A 247 -1.58 -1.51 15.49
C ASP A 247 -1.47 -0.46 16.60
N LEU A 248 -1.85 0.79 16.33
CA LEU A 248 -1.82 1.86 17.32
C LEU A 248 -2.78 1.59 18.49
N VAL A 249 -3.99 1.10 18.20
CA VAL A 249 -5.02 0.80 19.21
C VAL A 249 -4.66 -0.43 20.04
N GLU A 250 -4.09 -1.47 19.41
CA GLU A 250 -3.65 -2.68 20.09
C GLU A 250 -2.40 -2.46 20.95
N THR A 251 -1.43 -1.71 20.42
CA THR A 251 -0.14 -1.47 21.09
C THR A 251 -0.26 -0.42 22.19
N TYR A 252 -1.09 0.61 21.99
CA TYR A 252 -1.27 1.73 22.91
C TYR A 252 -2.72 1.87 23.36
N PRO A 253 -3.30 0.84 24.02
CA PRO A 253 -4.63 0.95 24.58
C PRO A 253 -4.65 2.12 25.58
N GLU A 254 -5.81 2.79 25.69
CA GLU A 254 -5.96 3.94 26.60
C GLU A 254 -5.33 3.63 27.97
N PRO A 255 -4.53 4.55 28.54
CA PRO A 255 -3.79 4.28 29.76
C PRO A 255 -4.78 3.89 30.87
N CYS A 256 -4.83 2.61 31.19
CA CYS A 256 -5.43 2.11 32.42
C CYS A 256 -4.70 2.86 33.55
N GLU A 257 -5.43 3.60 34.39
CA GLU A 257 -4.92 4.52 35.43
C GLU A 257 -3.94 3.90 36.47
N HIS A 258 -3.47 2.66 36.28
CA HIS A 258 -2.80 1.85 37.29
C HIS A 258 -1.44 1.27 36.90
N HIS A 259 -0.91 1.54 35.71
CA HIS A 259 0.44 1.08 35.37
C HIS A 259 1.37 2.25 35.11
N GLY A 260 2.33 2.45 36.01
CA GLY A 260 3.49 3.31 35.82
C GLY A 260 4.42 2.72 34.76
N PHE A 261 3.97 2.76 33.51
CA PHE A 261 4.75 2.37 32.33
C PHE A 261 5.88 3.38 32.10
N ASP A 262 7.05 2.86 31.74
CA ASP A 262 8.26 3.63 31.47
C ASP A 262 8.24 4.03 29.99
N TRP A 263 7.80 5.25 29.70
CA TRP A 263 7.39 5.73 28.37
C TRP A 263 8.50 5.88 27.33
N HIS A 264 9.77 5.65 27.67
CA HIS A 264 10.88 6.16 26.86
C HIS A 264 11.11 5.43 25.53
N ASP A 265 10.94 4.11 25.47
CA ASP A 265 11.10 3.35 24.21
C ASP A 265 9.80 3.34 23.38
N GLU A 266 8.65 3.25 24.05
CA GLU A 266 7.31 3.24 23.45
C GLU A 266 6.92 4.56 22.76
N TYR A 267 7.50 5.69 23.17
CA TYR A 267 7.22 7.01 22.59
C TYR A 267 7.76 7.17 21.16
N THR A 268 8.91 6.54 20.86
CA THR A 268 9.53 6.64 19.53
C THR A 268 8.69 5.92 18.49
N ASP A 269 8.19 4.73 18.83
CA ASP A 269 7.31 3.96 17.95
C ASP A 269 5.97 4.66 17.76
N TYR A 270 5.38 5.21 18.82
CA TYR A 270 4.17 6.05 18.71
C TYR A 270 4.36 7.22 17.75
N LEU A 271 5.45 7.99 17.88
CA LEU A 271 5.75 9.10 16.98
C LEU A 271 5.97 8.63 15.53
N ASN A 272 6.56 7.45 15.33
CA ASN A 272 6.72 6.85 14.00
C ASN A 272 5.36 6.50 13.37
N TYR A 273 4.45 5.85 14.11
CA TYR A 273 3.08 5.55 13.67
C TYR A 273 2.34 6.82 13.27
N ILE A 274 2.39 7.83 14.12
CA ILE A 274 1.74 9.11 13.87
C ILE A 274 2.35 9.83 12.66
N GLY A 275 3.68 9.74 12.47
CA GLY A 275 4.36 10.22 11.28
C GLY A 275 3.86 9.53 10.00
N LEU A 276 3.67 8.21 10.04
CA LEU A 276 3.08 7.44 8.92
C LEU A 276 1.65 7.88 8.62
N LEU A 277 0.80 8.00 9.65
CA LEU A 277 -0.60 8.43 9.48
C LEU A 277 -0.70 9.83 8.86
N LYS A 278 0.18 10.76 9.26
CA LYS A 278 0.27 12.10 8.64
C LYS A 278 0.70 12.04 7.18
N ARG A 279 1.64 11.16 6.82
CA ARG A 279 2.05 10.98 5.43
C ARG A 279 0.91 10.47 4.56
N ILE A 280 0.14 9.51 5.07
CA ILE A 280 -1.05 8.99 4.38
C ILE A 280 -2.10 10.10 4.22
N ASP A 281 -2.37 10.88 5.28
CA ASP A 281 -3.27 12.05 5.25
C ASP A 281 -2.88 13.07 4.18
N ASP A 282 -1.61 13.49 4.16
CA ASP A 282 -1.08 14.45 3.19
C ASP A 282 -1.18 13.91 1.75
N PHE A 283 -0.87 12.64 1.54
CA PHE A 283 -0.94 12.01 0.22
C PHE A 283 -2.39 11.94 -0.29
N ILE A 284 -3.33 11.48 0.55
CA ILE A 284 -4.74 11.42 0.19
C ILE A 284 -5.33 12.83 -0.01
N GLU A 285 -4.92 13.83 0.78
CA GLU A 285 -5.33 15.21 0.57
C GLU A 285 -4.88 15.72 -0.82
N LYS A 286 -3.65 15.43 -1.23
CA LYS A 286 -3.15 15.79 -2.56
C LYS A 286 -3.89 15.05 -3.68
N LEU A 287 -4.27 13.79 -3.47
CA LEU A 287 -5.15 13.06 -4.39
C LEU A 287 -6.52 13.73 -4.49
N TYR A 288 -7.15 14.03 -3.36
CA TYR A 288 -8.46 14.68 -3.28
C TYR A 288 -8.47 16.05 -3.99
N ARG A 289 -7.43 16.87 -3.80
CA ARG A 289 -7.31 18.17 -4.48
C ARG A 289 -7.28 18.04 -6.01
N ARG A 290 -6.72 16.94 -6.55
CA ARG A 290 -6.64 16.68 -8.00
C ARG A 290 -7.85 15.94 -8.56
N TYR A 291 -8.47 15.10 -7.73
CA TYR A 291 -9.62 14.26 -8.08
C TYR A 291 -10.79 14.51 -7.11
N PRO A 292 -11.30 15.75 -7.02
CA PRO A 292 -12.27 16.11 -5.99
C PRO A 292 -13.63 15.46 -6.16
N GLU A 293 -13.95 14.93 -7.34
CA GLU A 293 -15.21 14.25 -7.66
C GLU A 293 -15.11 12.72 -7.60
N ASN A 294 -13.91 12.18 -7.31
CA ASN A 294 -13.74 10.72 -7.21
C ASN A 294 -14.30 10.25 -5.85
N THR A 295 -15.38 9.47 -5.91
CA THR A 295 -16.10 9.02 -4.70
C THR A 295 -15.20 8.22 -3.76
N ALA A 296 -14.40 7.28 -4.26
CA ALA A 296 -13.50 6.48 -3.41
C ALA A 296 -12.51 7.37 -2.64
N VAL A 297 -11.93 8.39 -3.30
CA VAL A 297 -11.01 9.33 -2.65
C VAL A 297 -11.72 10.13 -1.57
N ILE A 298 -12.97 10.58 -1.83
CA ILE A 298 -13.77 11.32 -0.84
C ILE A 298 -14.06 10.43 0.38
N GLU A 299 -14.49 9.20 0.14
CA GLU A 299 -14.80 8.19 1.16
C GLU A 299 -13.60 7.99 2.08
N VAL A 300 -12.46 7.57 1.51
CA VAL A 300 -11.23 7.31 2.27
C VAL A 300 -10.69 8.56 2.95
N TYR A 301 -10.68 9.71 2.27
CA TYR A 301 -10.17 10.94 2.90
C TYR A 301 -11.02 11.36 4.09
N SER A 302 -12.35 11.24 3.97
CA SER A 302 -13.27 11.56 5.07
C SER A 302 -13.09 10.62 6.26
N ARG A 303 -12.88 9.33 6.02
CA ARG A 303 -12.62 8.34 7.07
C ARG A 303 -11.29 8.60 7.78
N ILE A 304 -10.21 8.83 7.03
CA ILE A 304 -8.90 9.21 7.60
C ILE A 304 -9.03 10.42 8.53
N GLN A 305 -9.80 11.43 8.16
CA GLN A 305 -10.00 12.60 9.04
C GLN A 305 -10.72 12.24 10.35
N LEU A 306 -11.70 11.34 10.29
CA LEU A 306 -12.42 10.87 11.47
C LEU A 306 -11.50 10.05 12.38
N ASP A 307 -10.80 9.08 11.83
CA ASP A 307 -9.97 8.16 12.61
C ASP A 307 -8.78 8.86 13.23
N LEU A 308 -8.13 9.77 12.50
CA LEU A 308 -7.12 10.66 13.07
C LEU A 308 -7.69 11.45 14.26
N PHE A 309 -8.92 11.94 14.16
CA PHE A 309 -9.55 12.66 15.25
C PHE A 309 -9.87 11.76 16.45
N VAL A 310 -10.32 10.53 16.23
CA VAL A 310 -10.75 9.58 17.28
C VAL A 310 -9.55 8.95 17.99
N HIS A 311 -8.52 8.56 17.24
CA HIS A 311 -7.45 7.68 17.73
C HIS A 311 -6.15 8.42 18.10
N THR A 312 -5.98 9.68 17.70
CA THR A 312 -4.75 10.43 18.04
C THR A 312 -4.99 11.38 19.22
N LYS A 313 -4.42 11.05 20.39
CA LYS A 313 -4.26 11.97 21.52
C LYS A 313 -2.93 12.68 21.35
N TYR A 314 -2.91 13.82 20.67
CA TYR A 314 -1.67 14.51 20.30
C TYR A 314 -1.19 15.46 21.42
N PRO A 315 -0.17 15.11 22.23
CA PRO A 315 0.19 15.90 23.41
C PRO A 315 0.97 17.18 23.04
N GLU A 316 1.74 17.15 21.94
CA GLU A 316 2.72 18.20 21.60
C GLU A 316 2.14 19.38 20.79
N LEU A 317 1.09 19.16 20.00
CA LEU A 317 0.41 20.20 19.21
C LEU A 317 -0.85 20.73 19.90
N GLY A 318 -0.90 20.62 21.23
CA GLY A 318 -1.98 21.10 22.08
C GLY A 318 -3.37 20.85 21.51
N GLU A 319 -3.80 19.59 21.36
CA GLU A 319 -5.14 19.06 21.03
C GLU A 319 -6.13 19.97 20.25
N GLY A 320 -6.48 21.15 20.76
CA GLY A 320 -7.40 22.13 20.18
C GLY A 320 -7.22 22.43 18.68
N PRO A 321 -6.07 22.93 18.18
CA PRO A 321 -5.90 23.29 16.77
C PRO A 321 -5.98 22.09 15.83
N PHE A 322 -5.43 20.95 16.22
CA PHE A 322 -5.49 19.72 15.44
C PHE A 322 -6.94 19.23 15.30
N HIS A 323 -7.67 19.13 16.42
CA HIS A 323 -9.09 18.74 16.37
C HIS A 323 -9.95 19.74 15.58
N ALA A 324 -9.66 21.04 15.69
CA ALA A 324 -10.36 22.07 14.92
C ALA A 324 -10.10 21.95 13.40
N GLU A 325 -8.88 21.56 13.01
CA GLU A 325 -8.56 21.27 11.61
C GLU A 325 -9.35 20.07 11.09
N LYS A 326 -9.38 18.96 11.85
CA LYS A 326 -10.11 17.74 11.45
C LYS A 326 -11.63 17.98 11.37
N GLU A 327 -12.20 18.70 12.33
CA GLU A 327 -13.60 19.16 12.26
C GLU A 327 -13.87 19.93 10.98
N LYS A 328 -13.00 20.90 10.66
CA LYS A 328 -13.14 21.76 9.49
C LYS A 328 -13.09 20.92 8.21
N LYS A 329 -12.12 20.02 8.07
CA LYS A 329 -11.97 19.14 6.90
C LYS A 329 -13.19 18.23 6.70
N LEU A 330 -13.66 17.55 7.74
CA LEU A 330 -14.87 16.70 7.68
C LEU A 330 -16.11 17.49 7.28
N LEU A 331 -16.30 18.67 7.86
CA LEU A 331 -17.43 19.55 7.53
C LEU A 331 -17.35 20.05 6.08
N GLU A 332 -16.17 20.39 5.59
CA GLU A 332 -15.95 20.82 4.21
C GLU A 332 -16.24 19.69 3.22
N LEU A 333 -15.77 18.46 3.50
CA LEU A 333 -16.03 17.28 2.69
C LEU A 333 -17.54 17.00 2.59
N TYR A 334 -18.24 16.90 3.72
CA TYR A 334 -19.70 16.71 3.71
C TYR A 334 -20.45 17.84 2.97
N LYS A 335 -20.05 19.11 3.18
CA LYS A 335 -20.73 20.24 2.53
C LYS A 335 -20.56 20.26 1.03
N LYS A 336 -19.37 19.88 0.55
CA LYS A 336 -19.05 19.86 -0.88
C LYS A 336 -19.68 18.66 -1.57
N HIS A 337 -19.72 17.52 -0.89
CA HIS A 337 -20.17 16.22 -1.40
C HIS A 337 -21.40 15.73 -0.65
N LYS A 338 -22.50 16.48 -0.74
CA LYS A 338 -23.71 16.24 0.08
C LYS A 338 -24.44 14.94 -0.24
N ASP A 339 -24.14 14.35 -1.37
CA ASP A 339 -24.66 13.09 -1.89
C ASP A 339 -23.73 11.91 -1.57
N CYS A 340 -22.47 12.17 -1.16
CA CYS A 340 -21.58 11.13 -0.64
C CYS A 340 -22.05 10.73 0.76
N GLU A 341 -22.61 9.53 0.85
CA GLU A 341 -23.14 8.96 2.09
C GLU A 341 -22.04 8.77 3.14
N GLU A 342 -20.89 8.22 2.74
CA GLU A 342 -19.74 7.99 3.63
C GLU A 342 -19.19 9.28 4.24
N ALA A 343 -19.10 10.37 3.47
CA ALA A 343 -18.65 11.66 3.99
C ALA A 343 -19.63 12.23 5.03
N ALA A 344 -20.94 12.00 4.82
CA ALA A 344 -21.98 12.38 5.78
C ALA A 344 -21.93 11.49 7.04
N GLU A 345 -21.67 10.21 6.87
CA GLU A 345 -21.47 9.23 7.94
C GLU A 345 -20.27 9.60 8.81
N ASN A 346 -19.11 9.85 8.21
CA ASN A 346 -17.90 10.24 8.93
C ASN A 346 -18.07 11.57 9.68
N TYR A 347 -18.77 12.55 9.08
CA TYR A 347 -19.15 13.77 9.79
C TYR A 347 -20.11 13.50 10.96
N ALA A 348 -21.05 12.56 10.82
CA ALA A 348 -21.93 12.14 11.90
C ALA A 348 -21.16 11.44 13.05
N GLY A 349 -20.21 10.57 12.71
CA GLY A 349 -19.29 9.92 13.65
C GLY A 349 -18.53 10.94 14.49
N TYR A 350 -17.95 11.96 13.83
CA TYR A 350 -17.29 13.08 14.52
C TYR A 350 -18.24 13.80 15.48
N LEU A 351 -19.43 14.17 15.03
CA LEU A 351 -20.42 14.89 15.85
C LEU A 351 -20.84 14.08 17.08
N LYS A 352 -20.96 12.76 16.95
CA LYS A 352 -21.25 11.85 18.06
C LYS A 352 -20.07 11.83 19.04
N HIS A 353 -18.86 11.54 18.55
CA HIS A 353 -17.67 11.38 19.38
C HIS A 353 -17.40 12.66 20.20
N ILE A 354 -17.33 13.82 19.55
CA ILE A 354 -17.08 15.09 20.27
C ILE A 354 -18.18 15.36 21.30
N SER A 355 -19.45 15.05 20.98
CA SER A 355 -20.56 15.30 21.92
C SER A 355 -20.53 14.41 23.17
N MET A 356 -19.86 13.26 23.09
CA MET A 356 -19.67 12.36 24.23
C MET A 356 -18.48 12.76 25.11
N SER A 357 -17.60 13.64 24.63
CA SER A 357 -16.50 14.20 25.44
C SER A 357 -17.02 15.02 26.63
N GLU A 358 -16.31 14.91 27.75
CA GLU A 358 -16.60 15.64 29.00
C GLU A 358 -16.47 17.16 28.83
N ASN A 359 -15.57 17.59 27.93
CA ASN A 359 -15.22 18.99 27.71
C ASN A 359 -16.24 19.78 26.87
N ILE A 360 -17.32 19.13 26.40
CA ILE A 360 -18.33 19.76 25.56
C ILE A 360 -19.54 20.26 26.38
N THR A 361 -19.91 21.51 26.13
CA THR A 361 -21.07 22.14 26.80
C THR A 361 -22.39 21.48 26.40
N ALA A 362 -23.38 21.48 27.30
CA ALA A 362 -24.73 20.97 27.00
C ALA A 362 -25.39 21.67 25.79
N SER A 363 -25.07 22.95 25.57
CA SER A 363 -25.55 23.70 24.39
C SER A 363 -24.99 23.13 23.09
N MET A 364 -23.68 22.86 23.05
CA MET A 364 -23.01 22.24 21.91
C MET A 364 -23.54 20.82 21.64
N ARG A 365 -23.75 20.00 22.69
CA ARG A 365 -24.36 18.66 22.52
C ARG A 365 -25.74 18.73 21.86
N ARG A 366 -26.60 19.68 22.27
CA ARG A 366 -27.92 19.90 21.66
C ARG A 366 -27.81 20.38 20.21
N MET A 367 -26.83 21.22 19.90
CA MET A 367 -26.55 21.67 18.53
C MET A 367 -26.13 20.49 17.64
N ASN A 368 -25.23 19.64 18.13
CA ASN A 368 -24.77 18.46 17.41
C ASN A 368 -25.89 17.43 17.22
N LYS A 369 -26.75 17.19 18.24
CA LYS A 369 -27.97 16.38 18.08
C LYS A 369 -28.88 16.92 16.98
N THR A 370 -29.00 18.25 16.85
CA THR A 370 -29.79 18.88 15.78
C THR A 370 -29.16 18.67 14.41
N LYS A 371 -27.83 18.74 14.30
CA LYS A 371 -27.10 18.43 13.05
C LYS A 371 -27.29 16.96 12.67
N LEU A 372 -27.09 16.03 13.61
CA LEU A 372 -27.31 14.59 13.42
C LEU A 372 -28.74 14.27 12.99
N LYS A 373 -29.75 14.93 13.59
CA LYS A 373 -31.15 14.78 13.18
C LYS A 373 -31.38 15.19 11.72
N ARG A 374 -30.68 16.22 11.24
CA ARG A 374 -30.77 16.65 9.83
C ARG A 374 -30.11 15.64 8.90
N LEU A 375 -28.94 15.12 9.28
CA LEU A 375 -28.25 14.05 8.55
C LEU A 375 -29.12 12.80 8.45
N ALA A 376 -29.67 12.32 9.58
CA ALA A 376 -30.58 11.16 9.63
C ALA A 376 -31.85 11.35 8.77
N LYS A 377 -32.32 12.59 8.60
CA LYS A 377 -33.44 12.88 7.70
C LYS A 377 -33.00 12.87 6.23
N GLN A 378 -31.78 13.32 5.95
CA GLN A 378 -31.20 13.35 4.60
C GLN A 378 -30.84 11.94 4.12
N PHE A 379 -30.35 11.09 5.01
CA PHE A 379 -29.93 9.70 4.76
C PHE A 379 -30.74 8.75 5.66
N PRO A 380 -32.02 8.52 5.35
CA PRO A 380 -32.92 7.74 6.21
C PRO A 380 -32.61 6.24 6.22
N GLU A 381 -31.81 5.75 5.27
CA GLU A 381 -31.42 4.33 5.14
C GLU A 381 -30.03 4.05 5.73
N ASN A 382 -29.22 5.10 5.98
CA ASN A 382 -27.88 4.94 6.53
C ASN A 382 -27.95 4.57 8.03
N THR A 383 -27.55 3.34 8.36
CA THR A 383 -27.66 2.84 9.73
C THR A 383 -26.69 3.49 10.71
N GLU A 384 -25.51 3.92 10.27
CA GLU A 384 -24.50 4.50 11.16
C GLU A 384 -24.82 5.95 11.55
N ILE A 385 -25.37 6.75 10.64
CA ILE A 385 -25.91 8.08 10.92
C ILE A 385 -27.08 7.96 11.91
N LEU A 386 -27.98 6.99 11.70
CA LEU A 386 -29.08 6.71 12.63
C LEU A 386 -28.57 6.30 14.01
N ARG A 387 -27.62 5.35 14.09
CA ARG A 387 -26.96 4.94 15.34
C ARG A 387 -26.29 6.12 16.03
N SER A 388 -25.65 7.02 15.30
CA SER A 388 -25.02 8.22 15.84
C SER A 388 -26.04 9.18 16.46
N TYR A 389 -27.15 9.44 15.77
CA TYR A 389 -28.25 10.26 16.28
C TYR A 389 -28.93 9.64 17.51
N GLU A 390 -29.23 8.34 17.47
CA GLU A 390 -29.86 7.60 18.56
C GLU A 390 -28.94 7.50 19.77
N GLY A 391 -27.65 7.22 19.56
CA GLY A 391 -26.64 7.15 20.61
C GLY A 391 -26.52 8.47 21.38
N LEU A 392 -26.43 9.61 20.67
CA LEU A 392 -26.41 10.91 21.35
C LEU A 392 -27.76 11.26 21.99
N THR A 393 -28.87 10.76 21.45
CA THR A 393 -30.20 10.94 22.06
C THR A 393 -30.28 10.24 23.41
N LYS A 394 -29.87 8.97 23.48
CA LYS A 394 -29.79 8.20 24.72
C LYS A 394 -28.82 8.84 25.72
N TYR A 395 -27.67 9.34 25.24
CA TYR A 395 -26.70 10.07 26.08
C TYR A 395 -27.37 11.19 26.86
N LEU A 396 -28.08 12.05 26.14
CA LEU A 396 -28.68 13.27 26.70
C LEU A 396 -29.89 12.99 27.59
N GLU A 397 -30.47 11.79 27.49
CA GLU A 397 -31.58 11.33 28.34
C GLU A 397 -31.10 10.61 29.60
N GLY A 398 -29.79 10.36 29.75
CA GLY A 398 -29.23 9.63 30.88
C GLY A 398 -29.44 8.11 30.81
N ASN A 399 -29.74 7.58 29.62
CA ASN A 399 -30.00 6.16 29.38
C ASN A 399 -28.73 5.47 28.85
N TYR A 400 -27.73 5.31 29.73
CA TYR A 400 -26.48 4.61 29.42
C TYR A 400 -26.47 3.14 29.85
#